data_AF-A0A1I0GT99-F1
#
_entry.id   AF-A0A1I0GT99-F1
#
_cell.length_a   1.000
_cell.length_b   1.000
_cell.length_c   1.000
_cell.angle_alpha   90.00
_cell.angle_beta   90.00
_cell.angle_gamma   90.00
#
_symmetry.space_group_name_H-M   'P 1'
#
loop_
_entity.id
_entity.type
_entity.pdbx_description
1 polymer ?
#
loop_
_entity_poly.entity_id
_entity_poly.type
_entity_poly.pdbx_seq_one_letter_code
_entity_poly.pdbx_strand_id
1 'polypeptide(L)'
;MIVSTITQLGYDLSCDINDIPAQFSGDIEFRFVKDSKYENYVVVPYYKYLNNRFLENNRDSKTYQLIINNNIFKLPPQAFELDGYVAIAFSLSNGNETIQTNPIIYKIKATAGKGNILPEENTWQNMVIKVANDYIDINVKDVVNEMLSTSNEHQNEVNRLIERASTQQDEITSVIADSRSATSATRSATILATQGAKSAQDASNDAKTATTNANQASQRANDAANSVVIIRNGTTTPASSLGKSGDFYVNTANGDFYLKNSTTWNKKFNMIALDQITELKNAFNSVTSLTKQLFLLMHPVGCIYMSTSSVSPQTTFGGTWIRWGNGRVPVGVNTSDSDFNAVEKTGGNKKNTHHHLQTCSFDGDQAYMTASPNTSRVINSRRATIIPDNIGQGPAREDTTYDTEIDLMNPYITCYMWKRTA
;
A
#
# COMPACT_ATOMS: atom_id res chain seq x y z
N MET A 1 112.32 32.21 11.47
CA MET A 1 111.50 33.26 10.81
C MET A 1 112.44 34.04 9.90
N ILE A 2 112.17 34.12 8.60
CA ILE A 2 113.06 34.82 7.66
C ILE A 2 112.90 36.32 7.85
N VAL A 3 113.99 36.99 8.16
CA VAL A 3 114.02 38.42 8.47
C VAL A 3 114.22 39.27 7.22
N SER A 4 114.98 38.79 6.23
CA SER A 4 115.19 39.51 4.97
C SER A 4 115.48 38.55 3.83
N THR A 5 115.06 38.94 2.62
CA THR A 5 115.40 38.28 1.36
C THR A 5 116.37 39.14 0.55
N ILE A 6 117.57 38.62 0.31
CA ILE A 6 118.59 39.24 -0.55
C ILE A 6 118.48 38.64 -1.95
N THR A 7 118.34 39.47 -2.97
CA THR A 7 118.22 39.04 -4.37
C THR A 7 119.39 39.55 -5.20
N GLN A 8 120.06 38.65 -5.93
CA GLN A 8 121.15 38.96 -6.85
C GLN A 8 120.63 39.41 -8.22
N LEU A 9 121.27 40.42 -8.80
CA LEU A 9 121.14 40.79 -10.22
C LEU A 9 122.54 41.11 -10.79
N GLY A 10 123.09 40.20 -11.59
CA GLY A 10 124.50 40.31 -12.02
C GLY A 10 125.47 40.30 -10.82
N TYR A 11 126.25 41.37 -10.65
CA TYR A 11 127.16 41.55 -9.52
C TYR A 11 126.52 42.29 -8.34
N ASP A 12 125.36 42.92 -8.53
CA ASP A 12 124.71 43.74 -7.50
C ASP A 12 123.71 42.93 -6.67
N LEU A 13 123.46 43.40 -5.45
CA LEU A 13 122.51 42.81 -4.50
C LEU A 13 121.42 43.82 -4.15
N SER A 14 120.21 43.33 -3.95
CA SER A 14 119.08 44.08 -3.40
C SER A 14 118.49 43.35 -2.18
N CYS A 15 117.87 44.09 -1.26
CA CYS A 15 117.20 43.54 -0.08
C CYS A 15 115.85 44.21 0.15
N ASP A 16 114.98 43.50 0.88
CA ASP A 16 113.64 43.94 1.26
C ASP A 16 113.61 44.85 2.52
N ILE A 17 114.64 44.79 3.36
CA ILE A 17 114.82 45.69 4.51
C ILE A 17 116.26 46.18 4.59
N ASN A 18 116.49 47.39 5.11
CA ASN A 18 117.84 47.94 5.27
C ASN A 18 118.36 47.92 6.72
N ASP A 19 117.47 47.68 7.68
CA ASP A 19 117.75 47.69 9.11
C ASP A 19 117.26 46.39 9.75
N ILE A 20 118.14 45.68 10.46
CA ILE A 20 117.77 44.47 11.20
C ILE A 20 117.28 44.90 12.59
N PRO A 21 116.03 44.58 12.99
CA PRO A 21 115.51 44.99 14.30
C PRO A 21 116.27 44.31 15.45
N ALA A 22 116.30 44.96 16.61
CA ALA A 22 116.96 44.42 17.81
C ALA A 22 116.25 43.13 18.26
N GLN A 23 116.99 42.03 18.39
CA GLN A 23 116.45 40.72 18.77
C GLN A 23 117.36 40.01 19.78
N PHE A 24 116.76 39.39 20.79
CA PHE A 24 117.46 38.74 21.90
C PHE A 24 118.04 37.35 21.58
N SER A 25 117.90 36.84 20.35
CA SER A 25 118.35 35.51 19.94
C SER A 25 119.17 35.61 18.65
N GLY A 26 120.45 35.25 18.70
CA GLY A 26 121.27 35.13 17.51
C GLY A 26 121.01 33.80 16.83
N ASP A 27 120.42 33.84 15.65
CA ASP A 27 120.28 32.77 14.64
C ASP A 27 119.31 33.30 13.55
N ILE A 28 119.54 34.55 13.14
CA ILE A 28 118.59 35.28 12.30
C ILE A 28 118.67 34.73 10.88
N GLU A 29 117.54 34.26 10.36
CA GLU A 29 117.45 33.61 9.07
C GLU A 29 117.27 34.61 7.94
N PHE A 30 118.12 34.52 6.91
CA PHE A 30 118.05 35.28 5.68
C PHE A 30 117.83 34.34 4.51
N ARG A 31 117.12 34.79 3.49
CA ARG A 31 116.98 34.07 2.22
C ARG A 31 117.84 34.73 1.16
N PHE A 32 118.58 33.94 0.40
CA PHE A 32 119.30 34.41 -0.79
C PHE A 32 118.61 33.89 -2.04
N VAL A 33 118.26 34.79 -2.95
CA VAL A 33 117.68 34.48 -4.25
C VAL A 33 118.74 34.78 -5.31
N LYS A 34 119.15 33.72 -6.01
CA LYS A 34 120.20 33.78 -7.02
C LYS A 34 119.63 34.19 -8.38
N ASP A 35 120.43 34.92 -9.16
CA ASP A 35 120.12 35.24 -10.55
C ASP A 35 120.17 33.96 -11.41
N SER A 36 119.15 33.75 -12.25
CA SER A 36 118.99 32.53 -13.06
C SER A 36 120.18 32.27 -13.99
N LYS A 37 120.95 33.29 -14.36
CA LYS A 37 122.21 33.11 -15.11
C LYS A 37 123.25 32.28 -14.34
N TYR A 38 123.22 32.32 -13.02
CA TYR A 38 124.19 31.63 -12.14
C TYR A 38 123.58 30.40 -11.46
N GLU A 39 122.51 29.81 -12.01
CA GLU A 39 121.79 28.69 -11.39
C GLU A 39 122.69 27.48 -11.06
N ASN A 40 123.69 27.22 -11.90
CA ASN A 40 124.64 26.11 -11.71
C ASN A 40 125.85 26.44 -10.82
N TYR A 41 125.91 27.65 -10.23
CA TYR A 41 126.99 28.07 -9.35
C TYR A 41 126.69 27.72 -7.89
N VAL A 42 127.73 27.25 -7.18
CA VAL A 42 127.70 27.07 -5.72
C VAL A 42 127.87 28.42 -5.05
N VAL A 43 126.97 28.73 -4.12
CA VAL A 43 126.94 30.00 -3.39
C VAL A 43 127.56 29.83 -2.02
N VAL A 44 128.44 30.76 -1.66
CA VAL A 44 128.96 30.87 -0.30
C VAL A 44 128.76 32.31 0.18
N PRO A 45 127.90 32.53 1.21
CA PRO A 45 127.77 33.83 1.84
C PRO A 45 128.95 34.13 2.75
N TYR A 46 129.30 35.40 2.80
CA TYR A 46 130.26 35.95 3.74
C TYR A 46 129.66 37.18 4.40
N TYR A 47 129.95 37.36 5.67
CA TYR A 47 129.67 38.62 6.36
C TYR A 47 130.93 39.23 6.93
N LYS A 48 130.89 40.56 7.05
CA LYS A 48 131.97 41.37 7.60
C LYS A 48 131.39 42.48 8.45
N TYR A 49 131.97 42.70 9.61
CA TYR A 49 131.64 43.82 10.47
C TYR A 49 132.29 45.11 9.96
N LEU A 50 131.51 46.19 9.97
CA LEU A 50 131.94 47.53 9.57
C LEU A 50 131.61 48.53 10.69
N ASN A 51 132.58 49.39 11.01
CA ASN A 51 132.39 50.47 11.98
C ASN A 51 131.49 51.60 11.44
N ASN A 52 131.39 51.75 10.11
CA ASN A 52 130.59 52.77 9.43
C ASN A 52 130.01 52.21 8.13
N ARG A 53 129.04 52.90 7.52
CA ARG A 53 128.31 52.44 6.31
C ARG A 53 129.18 52.32 5.05
N PHE A 54 130.43 52.81 5.06
CA PHE A 54 131.34 52.75 3.91
C PHE A 54 132.34 51.60 4.05
N LEU A 55 132.68 50.96 2.93
CA LEU A 55 133.73 49.94 2.87
C LEU A 55 135.10 50.62 2.99
N GLU A 56 135.67 50.64 4.18
CA GLU A 56 137.04 51.13 4.38
C GLU A 56 138.04 50.06 3.90
N ASN A 57 139.07 50.49 3.17
CA ASN A 57 140.10 49.65 2.56
C ASN A 57 141.13 49.17 3.61
N ASN A 58 140.64 48.73 4.76
CA ASN A 58 141.43 48.37 5.93
C ASN A 58 141.64 46.84 5.95
N ARG A 59 142.87 46.39 5.70
CA ARG A 59 143.21 44.97 5.43
C ARG A 59 143.11 44.04 6.66
N ASP A 60 142.85 44.56 7.85
CA ASP A 60 142.92 43.80 9.12
C ASP A 60 141.55 43.37 9.70
N SER A 61 140.47 43.49 8.95
CA SER A 61 139.12 43.09 9.40
C SER A 61 138.73 41.71 8.87
N LYS A 62 138.51 40.75 9.78
CA LYS A 62 138.17 39.35 9.46
C LYS A 62 136.83 39.25 8.71
N THR A 63 136.83 38.51 7.60
CA THR A 63 135.62 38.08 6.89
C THR A 63 135.21 36.70 7.40
N TYR A 64 133.92 36.51 7.67
CA TYR A 64 133.39 35.27 8.21
C TYR A 64 132.52 34.57 7.17
N GLN A 65 132.84 33.31 6.88
CA GLN A 65 132.04 32.47 6.00
C GLN A 65 130.78 31.99 6.73
N LEU A 66 129.65 31.99 6.03
CA LEU A 66 128.39 31.44 6.50
C LEU A 66 128.04 30.17 5.74
N ILE A 67 127.22 29.33 6.37
CA ILE A 67 126.64 28.15 5.72
C ILE A 67 125.28 28.55 5.17
N ILE A 68 125.05 28.22 3.90
CA ILE A 68 123.75 28.36 3.25
C ILE A 68 123.19 26.98 2.92
N ASN A 69 121.95 26.73 3.36
CA ASN A 69 121.22 25.50 3.10
C ASN A 69 119.83 25.85 2.57
N ASN A 70 119.43 25.26 1.44
CA ASN A 70 118.15 25.54 0.78
C ASN A 70 117.85 27.04 0.65
N ASN A 71 118.84 27.79 0.15
CA ASN A 71 118.77 29.24 -0.03
C ASN A 71 118.60 30.05 1.26
N ILE A 72 118.77 29.46 2.44
CA ILE A 72 118.68 30.13 3.74
C ILE A 72 120.04 30.07 4.46
N PHE A 73 120.50 31.20 4.96
CA PHE A 73 121.69 31.31 5.80
C PHE A 73 121.36 32.04 7.10
N LYS A 74 122.18 31.85 8.14
CA LYS A 74 121.96 32.47 9.45
C LYS A 74 123.09 33.40 9.83
N LEU A 75 122.74 34.59 10.33
CA LEU A 75 123.71 35.42 11.03
C LEU A 75 123.83 34.92 12.47
N PRO A 76 125.04 34.51 12.90
CA PRO A 76 125.24 33.97 14.23
C PRO A 76 125.22 35.09 15.29
N PRO A 77 125.03 34.79 16.58
CA PRO A 77 125.02 35.81 17.64
C PRO A 77 126.22 36.78 17.62
N GLN A 78 127.39 36.29 17.20
CA GLN A 78 128.63 37.06 17.08
C GLN A 78 128.51 38.23 16.09
N ALA A 79 127.61 38.15 15.11
CA ALA A 79 127.35 39.25 14.18
C ALA A 79 126.69 40.47 14.87
N PHE A 80 126.18 40.33 16.10
CA PHE A 80 125.42 41.35 16.84
C PHE A 80 126.10 41.77 18.16
N GLU A 81 127.41 41.51 18.32
CA GLU A 81 128.15 41.87 19.55
C GLU A 81 128.35 43.40 19.73
N LEU A 82 128.31 44.17 18.64
CA LEU A 82 128.55 45.61 18.63
C LEU A 82 127.51 46.35 17.78
N ASP A 83 127.22 47.60 18.15
CA ASP A 83 126.43 48.52 17.33
C ASP A 83 127.23 48.94 16.09
N GLY A 84 126.66 48.79 14.89
CA GLY A 84 127.38 49.13 13.66
C GLY A 84 126.67 48.69 12.39
N TYR A 85 127.47 48.30 11.40
CA TYR A 85 126.98 47.81 10.12
C TYR A 85 127.56 46.43 9.82
N VAL A 86 126.78 45.58 9.17
CA VAL A 86 127.24 44.30 8.63
C VAL A 86 127.12 44.33 7.11
N ALA A 87 128.23 44.09 6.43
CA ALA A 87 128.28 43.87 5.00
C ALA A 87 128.17 42.38 4.70
N ILE A 88 127.25 41.99 3.84
CA ILE A 88 127.04 40.62 3.38
C ILE A 88 127.33 40.56 1.88
N ALA A 89 128.20 39.64 1.46
CA ALA A 89 128.50 39.40 0.05
C ALA A 89 128.46 37.90 -0.24
N PHE A 90 128.33 37.55 -1.52
CA PHE A 90 128.26 36.17 -1.96
C PHE A 90 129.36 35.88 -2.98
N SER A 91 130.07 34.78 -2.76
CA SER A 91 130.93 34.17 -3.76
C SER A 91 130.11 33.13 -4.50
N LEU A 92 130.06 33.23 -5.83
CA LEU A 92 129.44 32.22 -6.67
C LEU A 92 130.53 31.57 -7.51
N SER A 93 130.65 30.24 -7.43
CA SER A 93 131.69 29.49 -8.15
C SER A 93 131.10 28.34 -8.97
N ASN A 94 131.57 28.16 -10.21
CA ASN A 94 131.27 27.02 -11.07
C ASN A 94 132.53 26.62 -11.86
N GLY A 95 133.11 25.45 -11.54
CA GLY A 95 134.37 25.00 -12.11
C GLY A 95 135.52 25.99 -11.80
N ASN A 96 136.15 26.54 -12.85
CA ASN A 96 137.25 27.50 -12.73
C ASN A 96 136.78 28.97 -12.70
N GLU A 97 135.48 29.24 -12.84
CA GLU A 97 134.93 30.59 -12.78
C GLU A 97 134.41 30.89 -11.36
N THR A 98 134.86 32.00 -10.78
CA THR A 98 134.34 32.51 -9.51
C THR A 98 134.04 34.00 -9.66
N ILE A 99 132.82 34.37 -9.32
CA ILE A 99 132.39 35.76 -9.24
C ILE A 99 132.16 36.14 -7.77
N GLN A 100 132.44 37.40 -7.45
CA GLN A 100 132.11 38.00 -6.16
C GLN A 100 131.04 39.07 -6.41
N THR A 101 129.97 39.04 -5.63
CA THR A 101 128.98 40.12 -5.65
C THR A 101 129.51 41.34 -4.90
N ASN A 102 129.01 42.52 -5.26
CA ASN A 102 129.11 43.69 -4.42
C ASN A 102 128.38 43.42 -3.09
N PRO A 103 128.92 43.87 -1.94
CA PRO A 103 128.29 43.62 -0.65
C PRO A 103 127.04 44.48 -0.46
N ILE A 104 126.08 43.93 0.26
CA ILE A 104 124.92 44.65 0.78
C ILE A 104 125.11 44.97 2.26
N ILE A 105 124.70 46.17 2.69
CA ILE A 105 125.04 46.69 4.02
C ILE A 105 123.76 46.87 4.84
N TYR A 106 123.69 46.19 5.98
CA TYR A 106 122.61 46.33 6.96
C TYR A 106 123.10 47.10 8.18
N LYS A 107 122.22 47.94 8.75
CA LYS A 107 122.45 48.48 10.09
C LYS A 107 122.03 47.45 11.15
N ILE A 108 122.86 47.27 12.16
CA ILE A 108 122.60 46.36 13.29
C ILE A 108 122.70 47.10 14.62
N LYS A 109 122.00 46.59 15.64
CA LYS A 109 122.11 47.04 17.02
C LYS A 109 122.66 45.91 17.91
N ALA A 110 123.49 46.26 18.88
CA ALA A 110 124.00 45.36 19.90
C ALA A 110 122.83 44.85 20.76
N THR A 111 122.81 43.54 21.01
CA THR A 111 121.84 42.91 21.89
C THR A 111 122.38 42.82 23.32
N ALA A 112 121.57 43.24 24.30
CA ALA A 112 121.91 43.15 25.71
C ALA A 112 121.56 41.77 26.30
N GLY A 113 122.56 41.08 26.87
CA GLY A 113 122.38 40.00 27.84
C GLY A 113 122.63 38.57 27.33
N LYS A 114 123.57 37.86 27.96
CA LYS A 114 123.64 36.40 27.98
C LYS A 114 122.77 35.90 29.15
N GLY A 115 121.59 35.33 28.94
CA GLY A 115 120.83 34.58 29.97
C GLY A 115 119.35 34.92 30.17
N ASN A 116 118.58 33.92 30.62
CA ASN A 116 117.11 33.86 30.80
C ASN A 116 116.62 34.69 32.01
N ILE A 117 115.58 35.52 31.89
CA ILE A 117 115.08 36.42 32.96
C ILE A 117 113.56 36.27 33.19
N LEU A 118 113.12 35.22 33.90
CA LEU A 118 111.76 35.13 34.48
C LEU A 118 111.86 34.67 35.96
N PRO A 119 111.08 35.25 36.90
CA PRO A 119 111.10 34.88 38.33
C PRO A 119 110.44 33.51 38.61
N GLU A 120 110.78 32.88 39.75
CA GLU A 120 110.44 31.48 40.10
C GLU A 120 108.92 31.16 40.15
N GLU A 121 108.60 29.89 39.89
CA GLU A 121 107.24 29.35 39.69
C GLU A 121 106.27 29.64 40.85
N ASN A 122 104.98 29.75 40.52
CA ASN A 122 103.80 29.91 41.40
C ASN A 122 103.46 31.31 41.94
N THR A 123 104.37 32.28 41.93
CA THR A 123 104.07 33.63 42.48
C THR A 123 103.08 34.42 41.60
N TRP A 124 103.22 34.34 40.28
CA TRP A 124 102.36 35.06 39.34
C TRP A 124 100.93 34.48 39.29
N GLN A 125 100.81 33.15 39.37
CA GLN A 125 99.53 32.43 39.30
C GLN A 125 98.64 32.82 40.49
N ASN A 126 99.23 32.90 41.69
CA ASN A 126 98.51 33.30 42.90
C ASN A 126 97.98 34.74 42.84
N MET A 127 98.77 35.67 42.29
CA MET A 127 98.32 37.05 42.11
C MET A 127 97.14 37.16 41.13
N VAL A 128 97.20 36.42 40.01
CA VAL A 128 96.12 36.42 39.00
C VAL A 128 94.85 35.78 39.55
N ILE A 129 94.95 34.66 40.28
CA ILE A 129 93.80 34.02 40.94
C ILE A 129 93.14 34.97 41.93
N LYS A 130 93.93 35.71 42.73
CA LYS A 130 93.38 36.67 43.69
C LYS A 130 92.59 37.78 42.99
N VAL A 131 93.16 38.42 41.96
CA VAL A 131 92.47 39.48 41.20
C VAL A 131 91.18 38.96 40.56
N ALA A 132 91.19 37.74 40.03
CA ALA A 132 89.99 37.12 39.46
C ALA A 132 88.91 36.86 40.53
N ASN A 133 89.28 36.33 41.69
CA ASN A 133 88.35 36.09 42.79
C ASN A 133 87.75 37.40 43.33
N ASP A 134 88.57 38.43 43.55
CA ASP A 134 88.11 39.74 44.02
C ASP A 134 87.11 40.36 43.01
N TYR A 135 87.38 40.21 41.70
CA TYR A 135 86.45 40.66 40.65
C TYR A 135 85.11 39.92 40.69
N ILE A 136 85.13 38.59 40.89
CA ILE A 136 83.93 37.76 41.00
C ILE A 136 83.11 38.15 42.24
N ASP A 137 83.76 38.30 43.40
CA ASP A 137 83.09 38.67 44.63
C ASP A 137 82.43 40.05 44.54
N ILE A 138 83.09 41.05 43.92
CA ILE A 138 82.57 42.42 43.84
C ILE A 138 81.48 42.57 42.76
N ASN A 139 81.66 41.94 41.60
CA ASN A 139 80.84 42.27 40.41
C ASN A 139 79.83 41.18 40.02
N VAL A 140 80.04 39.93 40.44
CA VAL A 140 79.29 38.78 39.91
C VAL A 140 78.44 38.11 40.99
N LYS A 141 78.98 37.95 42.20
CA LYS A 141 78.39 37.12 43.26
C LYS A 141 76.98 37.56 43.66
N ASP A 142 76.78 38.84 43.90
CA ASP A 142 75.48 39.35 44.36
C ASP A 142 74.40 39.20 43.29
N VAL A 143 74.73 39.53 42.04
CA VAL A 143 73.83 39.36 40.89
C VAL A 143 73.46 37.89 40.70
N VAL A 144 74.44 36.98 40.80
CA VAL A 144 74.18 35.53 40.67
C VAL A 144 73.33 35.01 41.84
N ASN A 145 73.56 35.48 43.07
CA ASN A 145 72.75 35.09 44.22
C ASN A 145 71.30 35.59 44.11
N GLU A 146 71.09 36.82 43.65
CA GLU A 146 69.75 37.38 43.40
C GLU A 146 69.01 36.60 42.31
N MET A 147 69.71 36.25 41.21
CA MET A 147 69.15 35.40 40.15
C MET A 147 68.76 34.01 40.68
N LEU A 148 69.60 33.40 41.52
CA LEU A 148 69.31 32.11 42.16
C LEU A 148 68.10 32.19 43.08
N SER A 149 67.99 33.25 43.90
CA SER A 149 66.84 33.48 44.78
C SER A 149 65.55 33.63 43.96
N THR A 150 65.57 34.50 42.95
CA THR A 150 64.42 34.74 42.07
C THR A 150 64.00 33.46 41.32
N SER A 151 64.97 32.68 40.84
CA SER A 151 64.71 31.39 40.18
C SER A 151 64.02 30.39 41.11
N ASN A 152 64.47 30.29 42.37
CA ASN A 152 63.84 29.44 43.38
C ASN A 152 62.42 29.90 43.72
N GLU A 153 62.19 31.21 43.82
CA GLU A 153 60.84 31.77 44.04
C GLU A 153 59.90 31.46 42.88
N HIS A 154 60.35 31.66 41.63
CA HIS A 154 59.58 31.30 40.44
C HIS A 154 59.27 29.80 40.40
N GLN A 155 60.23 28.94 40.77
CA GLN A 155 60.01 27.50 40.83
C GLN A 155 58.93 27.12 41.86
N ASN A 156 58.93 27.77 43.02
CA ASN A 156 57.91 27.56 44.04
C ASN A 156 56.52 28.01 43.56
N GLU A 157 56.45 29.14 42.86
CA GLU A 157 55.17 29.62 42.32
C GLU A 157 54.65 28.72 41.20
N VAL A 158 55.52 28.24 40.31
CA VAL A 158 55.17 27.23 39.30
C VAL A 158 54.59 25.98 39.96
N ASN A 159 55.19 25.49 41.05
CA ASN A 159 54.68 24.33 41.77
C ASN A 159 53.28 24.57 42.34
N ARG A 160 53.04 25.75 42.95
CA ARG A 160 51.70 26.12 43.43
C ARG A 160 50.66 26.18 42.30
N LEU A 161 51.05 26.71 41.15
CA LEU A 161 50.16 26.77 39.99
C LEU A 161 49.82 25.36 39.47
N ILE A 162 50.78 24.43 39.47
CA ILE A 162 50.55 23.03 39.11
C ILE A 162 49.58 22.35 40.08
N GLU A 163 49.76 22.55 41.39
CA GLU A 163 48.86 22.01 42.41
C GLU A 163 47.44 22.53 42.22
N ARG A 164 47.27 23.85 42.05
CA ARG A 164 45.97 24.48 41.79
C ARG A 164 45.32 23.95 40.52
N ALA A 165 46.08 23.80 39.43
CA ALA A 165 45.57 23.26 38.17
C ALA A 165 45.10 21.81 38.33
N SER A 166 45.82 21.01 39.13
CA SER A 166 45.45 19.62 39.42
C SER A 166 44.15 19.55 40.21
N THR A 167 44.00 20.36 41.27
CA THR A 167 42.73 20.44 42.03
C THR A 167 41.56 20.88 41.16
N GLN A 168 41.76 21.89 40.31
CA GLN A 168 40.71 22.34 39.38
C GLN A 168 40.33 21.24 38.39
N GLN A 169 41.32 20.48 37.89
CA GLN A 169 41.07 19.37 36.98
C GLN A 169 40.24 18.27 37.67
N ASP A 170 40.51 17.97 38.94
CA ASP A 170 39.74 16.99 39.72
C ASP A 170 38.30 17.46 39.98
N GLU A 171 38.11 18.73 40.37
CA GLU A 171 36.79 19.33 40.55
C GLU A 171 35.96 19.31 39.26
N ILE A 172 36.57 19.71 38.12
CA ILE A 172 35.92 19.66 36.80
C ILE A 172 35.53 18.23 36.45
N THR A 173 36.40 17.26 36.71
CA THR A 173 36.14 15.85 36.42
C THR A 173 34.95 15.33 37.23
N SER A 174 34.85 15.71 38.51
CA SER A 174 33.71 15.37 39.38
C SER A 174 32.40 15.98 38.86
N VAL A 175 32.40 17.29 38.54
CA VAL A 175 31.21 17.99 38.03
C VAL A 175 30.73 17.38 36.70
N ILE A 176 31.65 16.98 35.83
CA ILE A 176 31.32 16.29 34.58
C ILE A 176 30.66 14.93 34.87
N ALA A 177 31.16 14.17 35.85
CA ALA A 177 30.57 12.89 36.24
C ALA A 177 29.14 13.05 36.79
N ASP A 178 28.91 14.06 37.62
CA ASP A 178 27.59 14.38 38.17
C ASP A 178 26.62 14.82 37.06
N SER A 179 27.08 15.68 36.15
CA SER A 179 26.29 16.15 35.00
C SER A 179 25.87 14.99 34.08
N ARG A 180 26.79 14.05 33.80
CA ARG A 180 26.49 12.84 33.02
C ARG A 180 25.46 11.95 33.72
N SER A 181 25.56 11.82 35.05
CA SER A 181 24.63 11.03 35.85
C SER A 181 23.23 11.66 35.86
N ALA A 182 23.14 12.98 36.07
CA ALA A 182 21.88 13.73 36.01
C ALA A 182 21.23 13.67 34.61
N THR A 183 22.04 13.77 33.54
CA THR A 183 21.57 13.63 32.16
C THR A 183 21.02 12.23 31.91
N SER A 184 21.69 11.19 32.42
CA SER A 184 21.25 9.81 32.27
C SER A 184 19.95 9.54 33.03
N ALA A 185 19.82 10.06 34.26
CA ALA A 185 18.59 9.97 35.05
C ALA A 185 17.42 10.68 34.36
N THR A 186 17.66 11.88 33.82
CA THR A 186 16.67 12.63 33.04
C THR A 186 16.20 11.84 31.82
N ARG A 187 17.14 11.28 31.05
CA ARG A 187 16.82 10.45 29.88
C ARG A 187 15.96 9.25 30.26
N SER A 188 16.30 8.55 31.34
CA SER A 188 15.51 7.41 31.85
C SER A 188 14.10 7.84 32.26
N ALA A 189 13.95 8.98 32.95
CA ALA A 189 12.65 9.52 33.32
C ALA A 189 11.80 9.89 32.09
N THR A 190 12.40 10.49 31.06
CA THR A 190 11.71 10.79 29.79
C THR A 190 11.24 9.53 29.07
N ILE A 191 12.06 8.47 29.05
CA ILE A 191 11.68 7.18 28.46
C ILE A 191 10.47 6.59 29.20
N LEU A 192 10.50 6.57 30.54
CA LEU A 192 9.39 6.08 31.35
C LEU A 192 8.11 6.89 31.15
N ALA A 193 8.23 8.23 31.08
CA ALA A 193 7.08 9.11 30.80
C ALA A 193 6.49 8.84 29.40
N THR A 194 7.34 8.65 28.40
CA THR A 194 6.91 8.32 27.03
C THR A 194 6.21 6.96 26.98
N GLN A 195 6.74 5.96 27.68
CA GLN A 195 6.13 4.64 27.78
C GLN A 195 4.78 4.69 28.51
N GLY A 196 4.69 5.46 29.61
CA GLY A 196 3.45 5.68 30.34
C GLY A 196 2.39 6.38 29.48
N ALA A 197 2.77 7.39 28.71
CA ALA A 197 1.87 8.06 27.77
C ALA A 197 1.35 7.09 26.69
N LYS A 198 2.23 6.24 26.14
CA LYS A 198 1.83 5.20 25.18
C LYS A 198 0.84 4.21 25.79
N SER A 199 1.10 3.70 26.99
CA SER A 199 0.19 2.79 27.69
C SER A 199 -1.18 3.44 27.98
N ALA A 200 -1.21 4.73 28.35
CA ALA A 200 -2.46 5.47 28.52
C ALA A 200 -3.24 5.61 27.20
N GLN A 201 -2.54 5.86 26.09
CA GLN A 201 -3.16 5.93 24.77
C GLN A 201 -3.73 4.58 24.33
N ASP A 202 -2.98 3.49 24.53
CA ASP A 202 -3.42 2.14 24.20
C ASP A 202 -4.67 1.77 25.04
N ALA A 203 -4.68 2.06 26.35
CA ALA A 203 -5.86 1.89 27.21
C ALA A 203 -7.06 2.74 26.76
N SER A 204 -6.85 3.97 26.30
CA SER A 204 -7.91 4.81 25.74
C SER A 204 -8.50 4.23 24.46
N ASN A 205 -7.68 3.61 23.61
CA ASN A 205 -8.13 2.95 22.38
C ASN A 205 -8.95 1.69 22.69
N ASP A 206 -8.52 0.91 23.68
CA ASP A 206 -9.26 -0.26 24.17
C ASP A 206 -10.63 0.15 24.73
N ALA A 207 -10.68 1.23 25.52
CA ALA A 207 -11.95 1.76 26.05
C ALA A 207 -12.91 2.21 24.95
N LYS A 208 -12.40 2.87 23.89
CA LYS A 208 -13.20 3.27 22.73
C LYS A 208 -13.75 2.06 21.96
N THR A 209 -12.94 1.02 21.83
CA THR A 209 -13.34 -0.26 21.21
C THR A 209 -14.42 -0.94 22.05
N ALA A 210 -14.24 -1.03 23.36
CA ALA A 210 -15.22 -1.58 24.28
C ALA A 210 -16.56 -0.83 24.22
N THR A 211 -16.52 0.51 24.16
CA THR A 211 -17.73 1.34 24.00
C THR A 211 -18.45 1.05 22.68
N THR A 212 -17.69 0.92 21.59
CA THR A 212 -18.25 0.57 20.27
C THR A 212 -18.94 -0.80 20.30
N ASN A 213 -18.27 -1.79 20.90
CA ASN A 213 -18.82 -3.14 21.06
C ASN A 213 -20.08 -3.15 21.93
N ALA A 214 -20.10 -2.38 23.02
CA ALA A 214 -21.27 -2.24 23.89
C ALA A 214 -22.48 -1.60 23.15
N ASN A 215 -22.22 -0.57 22.34
CA ASN A 215 -23.25 0.05 21.50
C ASN A 215 -23.81 -0.94 20.45
N GLN A 216 -22.93 -1.71 19.79
CA GLN A 216 -23.36 -2.74 18.84
C GLN A 216 -24.16 -3.86 19.52
N ALA A 217 -23.74 -4.30 20.70
CA ALA A 217 -24.47 -5.31 21.47
C ALA A 217 -25.88 -4.81 21.85
N SER A 218 -25.99 -3.56 22.28
CA SER A 218 -27.28 -2.93 22.60
C SER A 218 -28.18 -2.83 21.37
N GLN A 219 -27.63 -2.45 20.21
CA GLN A 219 -28.38 -2.41 18.96
C GLN A 219 -28.90 -3.80 18.57
N ARG A 220 -28.03 -4.82 18.61
CA ARG A 220 -28.42 -6.21 18.32
C ARG A 220 -29.50 -6.71 19.28
N ALA A 221 -29.43 -6.36 20.57
CA ALA A 221 -30.46 -6.70 21.54
C ALA A 221 -31.81 -6.03 21.21
N ASN A 222 -31.80 -4.75 20.83
CA ASN A 222 -33.00 -4.03 20.40
C ASN A 222 -33.59 -4.61 19.11
N ASP A 223 -32.74 -4.93 18.13
CA ASP A 223 -33.18 -5.54 16.86
C ASP A 223 -33.78 -6.92 17.09
N ALA A 224 -33.16 -7.74 17.95
CA ALA A 224 -33.70 -9.04 18.35
C ALA A 224 -35.04 -8.89 19.08
N ALA A 225 -35.15 -7.95 20.03
CA ALA A 225 -36.39 -7.67 20.74
C ALA A 225 -37.51 -7.19 19.79
N ASN A 226 -37.17 -6.40 18.78
CA ASN A 226 -38.11 -5.91 17.78
C ASN A 226 -38.53 -6.98 16.77
N SER A 227 -37.64 -7.90 16.40
CA SER A 227 -37.88 -8.95 15.40
C SER A 227 -38.85 -10.05 15.86
N VAL A 228 -39.08 -10.21 17.17
CA VAL A 228 -40.04 -11.19 17.68
C VAL A 228 -41.46 -10.75 17.30
N VAL A 229 -42.06 -11.42 16.32
CA VAL A 229 -43.46 -11.24 15.94
C VAL A 229 -44.30 -12.27 16.66
N ILE A 230 -45.36 -11.83 17.36
CA ILE A 230 -46.26 -12.72 18.08
C ILE A 230 -47.60 -12.80 17.34
N ILE A 231 -48.08 -14.02 17.12
CA ILE A 231 -49.43 -14.29 16.65
C ILE A 231 -50.30 -14.62 17.86
N ARG A 232 -51.33 -13.81 18.10
CA ARG A 232 -52.30 -13.99 19.19
C ARG A 232 -53.66 -14.40 18.66
N ASN A 233 -54.54 -14.86 19.55
CA ASN A 233 -55.91 -15.18 19.21
C ASN A 233 -56.88 -14.79 20.34
N GLY A 234 -58.15 -14.58 19.98
CA GLY A 234 -59.25 -14.38 20.92
C GLY A 234 -60.58 -14.28 20.18
N THR A 235 -61.66 -14.01 20.89
CA THR A 235 -63.03 -14.06 20.33
C THR A 235 -63.61 -12.68 20.01
N THR A 236 -62.91 -11.60 20.36
CA THR A 236 -63.32 -10.22 20.11
C THR A 236 -62.24 -9.45 19.35
N THR A 237 -62.59 -8.26 18.86
CA THR A 237 -61.61 -7.33 18.29
C THR A 237 -60.52 -7.01 19.32
N PRO A 238 -59.24 -7.12 18.96
CA PRO A 238 -58.14 -6.96 19.92
C PRO A 238 -58.07 -5.53 20.46
N ALA A 239 -57.85 -5.40 21.77
CA ALA A 239 -57.68 -4.10 22.43
C ALA A 239 -56.45 -3.34 21.92
N SER A 240 -56.51 -2.00 21.88
CA SER A 240 -55.39 -1.16 21.43
C SER A 240 -54.14 -1.27 22.32
N SER A 241 -54.29 -1.67 23.58
CA SER A 241 -53.16 -1.93 24.50
C SER A 241 -52.50 -3.31 24.31
N LEU A 242 -53.10 -4.20 23.51
CA LEU A 242 -52.58 -5.55 23.29
C LEU A 242 -51.52 -5.56 22.17
N GLY A 243 -50.37 -6.18 22.44
CA GLY A 243 -49.31 -6.43 21.46
C GLY A 243 -48.50 -5.18 21.08
N LYS A 244 -47.42 -5.40 20.32
CA LYS A 244 -46.59 -4.35 19.73
C LYS A 244 -46.80 -4.29 18.21
N SER A 245 -46.39 -3.19 17.59
CA SER A 245 -46.43 -3.04 16.13
C SER A 245 -45.73 -4.21 15.44
N GLY A 246 -46.33 -4.75 14.38
CA GLY A 246 -45.86 -5.95 13.67
C GLY A 246 -46.49 -7.26 14.17
N ASP A 247 -47.12 -7.28 15.35
CA ASP A 247 -47.82 -8.46 15.84
C ASP A 247 -49.09 -8.77 15.03
N PHE A 248 -49.48 -10.04 15.02
CA PHE A 248 -50.71 -10.52 14.39
C PHE A 248 -51.73 -10.96 15.42
N TYR A 249 -53.01 -10.86 15.08
CA TYR A 249 -54.09 -11.34 15.91
C TYR A 249 -55.19 -11.99 15.06
N VAL A 250 -55.68 -13.14 15.52
CA VAL A 250 -56.79 -13.87 14.91
C VAL A 250 -58.02 -13.76 15.81
N ASN A 251 -59.08 -13.14 15.33
CA ASN A 251 -60.39 -13.26 15.97
C ASN A 251 -61.03 -14.59 15.54
N THR A 252 -61.06 -15.57 16.43
CA THR A 252 -61.55 -16.91 16.16
C THR A 252 -63.08 -17.01 16.10
N ALA A 253 -63.81 -16.01 16.59
CA ALA A 253 -65.27 -16.02 16.57
C ALA A 253 -65.83 -15.67 15.17
N ASN A 254 -65.17 -14.73 14.48
CA ASN A 254 -65.62 -14.27 13.16
C ASN A 254 -64.59 -14.50 12.04
N GLY A 255 -63.39 -14.97 12.36
CA GLY A 255 -62.32 -15.23 11.40
C GLY A 255 -61.51 -14.00 10.99
N ASP A 256 -61.69 -12.82 11.60
CA ASP A 256 -60.93 -11.63 11.21
C ASP A 256 -59.45 -11.76 11.58
N PHE A 257 -58.57 -11.48 10.61
CA PHE A 257 -57.13 -11.43 10.79
C PHE A 257 -56.67 -9.97 10.86
N TYR A 258 -55.93 -9.63 11.92
CA TYR A 258 -55.45 -8.27 12.18
C TYR A 258 -53.92 -8.20 12.21
N LEU A 259 -53.39 -7.05 11.80
CA LEU A 259 -51.98 -6.65 11.97
C LEU A 259 -51.92 -5.40 12.84
N LYS A 260 -51.06 -5.39 13.85
CA LYS A 260 -50.81 -4.22 14.70
C LYS A 260 -49.90 -3.22 13.99
N ASN A 261 -50.36 -1.97 13.89
CA ASN A 261 -49.54 -0.83 13.46
C ASN A 261 -49.50 0.21 14.58
N SER A 262 -48.33 0.40 15.20
CA SER A 262 -48.15 1.28 16.36
C SER A 262 -49.19 0.96 17.46
N THR A 263 -50.21 1.81 17.64
CA THR A 263 -51.26 1.65 18.67
C THR A 263 -52.56 1.04 18.15
N THR A 264 -52.73 0.82 16.84
CA THR A 264 -53.99 0.34 16.24
C THR A 264 -53.88 -1.07 15.65
N TRP A 265 -54.92 -1.87 15.82
CA TRP A 265 -55.08 -3.15 15.15
C TRP A 265 -55.87 -2.95 13.86
N ASN A 266 -55.22 -3.18 12.72
CA ASN A 266 -55.82 -3.02 11.41
C ASN A 266 -56.28 -4.38 10.90
N LYS A 267 -57.58 -4.55 10.67
CA LYS A 267 -58.12 -5.75 10.02
C LYS A 267 -57.56 -5.83 8.60
N LYS A 268 -56.98 -6.98 8.24
CA LYS A 268 -56.39 -7.22 6.92
C LYS A 268 -57.34 -7.99 6.02
N PHE A 269 -57.91 -9.07 6.54
CA PHE A 269 -58.87 -9.89 5.82
C PHE A 269 -59.71 -10.68 6.82
N ASN A 270 -60.74 -11.35 6.32
CA ASN A 270 -61.55 -12.29 7.09
C ASN A 270 -61.29 -13.70 6.54
N MET A 271 -60.86 -14.63 7.39
CA MET A 271 -60.53 -16.02 7.04
C MET A 271 -61.74 -16.86 6.67
N ILE A 272 -62.95 -16.43 7.07
CA ILE A 272 -64.20 -17.14 6.80
C ILE A 272 -64.85 -16.63 5.51
N ALA A 273 -64.42 -15.47 4.97
CA ALA A 273 -64.84 -14.88 3.69
C ALA A 273 -66.32 -15.15 3.33
N LEU A 274 -67.20 -14.99 4.31
CA LEU A 274 -68.61 -15.39 4.18
C LEU A 274 -69.31 -14.58 3.08
N ASP A 275 -68.89 -13.34 2.90
CA ASP A 275 -69.45 -12.40 1.93
C ASP A 275 -69.15 -12.85 0.48
N GLN A 276 -67.91 -13.26 0.17
CA GLN A 276 -67.52 -13.72 -1.18
C GLN A 276 -68.23 -15.02 -1.56
N ILE A 277 -68.38 -15.94 -0.62
CA ILE A 277 -69.13 -17.19 -0.84
C ILE A 277 -70.62 -16.89 -1.07
N THR A 278 -71.16 -15.88 -0.39
CA THR A 278 -72.56 -15.45 -0.54
C THR A 278 -72.80 -14.79 -1.90
N GLU A 279 -71.90 -13.91 -2.34
CA GLU A 279 -71.95 -13.28 -3.67
C GLU A 279 -71.86 -14.33 -4.79
N LEU A 280 -70.95 -15.30 -4.68
CA LEU A 280 -70.83 -16.39 -5.66
C LEU A 280 -72.10 -17.27 -5.73
N LYS A 281 -72.70 -17.59 -4.58
CA LYS A 281 -73.98 -18.34 -4.53
C LYS A 281 -75.10 -17.56 -5.19
N ASN A 282 -75.20 -16.25 -4.92
CA ASN A 282 -76.21 -15.38 -5.51
C ASN A 282 -76.03 -15.27 -7.04
N ALA A 283 -74.79 -15.13 -7.51
CA ALA A 283 -74.48 -15.12 -8.94
C ALA A 283 -74.88 -16.43 -9.62
N PHE A 284 -74.56 -17.58 -9.02
CA PHE A 284 -74.91 -18.90 -9.56
C PHE A 284 -76.44 -19.13 -9.61
N ASN A 285 -77.16 -18.72 -8.56
CA ASN A 285 -78.62 -18.76 -8.53
C ASN A 285 -79.24 -17.87 -9.61
N SER A 286 -78.62 -16.71 -9.90
CA SER A 286 -79.07 -15.78 -10.93
C SER A 286 -78.91 -16.36 -12.34
N VAL A 287 -77.77 -16.98 -12.66
CA VAL A 287 -77.54 -17.67 -13.94
C VAL A 287 -78.52 -18.83 -14.14
N THR A 288 -78.76 -19.60 -13.08
CA THR A 288 -79.75 -20.70 -13.11
C THR A 288 -81.16 -20.18 -13.41
N SER A 289 -81.55 -19.06 -12.78
CA SER A 289 -82.87 -18.44 -12.98
C SER A 289 -83.02 -17.88 -14.40
N LEU A 290 -81.99 -17.19 -14.90
CA LEU A 290 -81.96 -16.65 -16.26
C LEU A 290 -82.10 -17.76 -17.32
N THR A 291 -81.39 -18.88 -17.13
CA THR A 291 -81.44 -20.03 -18.06
C THR A 291 -82.85 -20.63 -18.12
N LYS A 292 -83.53 -20.77 -16.98
CA LYS A 292 -84.93 -21.23 -16.91
C LYS A 292 -85.88 -20.25 -17.62
N GLN A 293 -85.71 -18.95 -17.39
CA GLN A 293 -86.50 -17.91 -18.06
C GLN A 293 -86.30 -17.92 -19.58
N LEU A 294 -85.06 -18.09 -20.06
CA LEU A 294 -84.79 -18.20 -21.49
C LEU A 294 -85.47 -19.42 -22.12
N PHE A 295 -85.44 -20.58 -21.44
CA PHE A 295 -86.18 -21.76 -21.91
C PHE A 295 -87.69 -21.48 -22.03
N LEU A 296 -88.27 -20.83 -21.02
CA LEU A 296 -89.69 -20.43 -21.04
C LEU A 296 -89.99 -19.38 -22.11
N LEU A 297 -89.04 -18.52 -22.47
CA LEU A 297 -89.20 -17.56 -23.57
C LEU A 297 -89.24 -18.27 -24.94
N MET A 298 -88.39 -19.27 -25.14
CA MET A 298 -88.38 -20.11 -26.35
C MET A 298 -89.60 -21.03 -26.47
N HIS A 299 -90.30 -21.25 -25.35
CA HIS A 299 -91.48 -22.12 -25.25
C HIS A 299 -92.67 -21.34 -24.70
N PRO A 300 -93.29 -20.43 -25.49
CA PRO A 300 -94.38 -19.58 -25.04
C PRO A 300 -95.63 -20.39 -24.64
N VAL A 301 -96.56 -19.75 -23.91
CA VAL A 301 -97.85 -20.38 -23.55
C VAL A 301 -98.56 -20.87 -24.82
N GLY A 302 -99.02 -22.12 -24.80
CA GLY A 302 -99.59 -22.82 -25.95
C GLY A 302 -98.60 -23.70 -26.72
N CYS A 303 -97.29 -23.59 -26.49
CA CYS A 303 -96.31 -24.46 -27.15
C CYS A 303 -96.51 -25.93 -26.75
N ILE A 304 -96.23 -26.82 -27.70
CA ILE A 304 -96.18 -28.27 -27.46
C ILE A 304 -94.71 -28.70 -27.36
N TYR A 305 -94.32 -29.19 -26.20
CA TYR A 305 -93.00 -29.77 -25.95
C TYR A 305 -93.10 -31.30 -25.96
N MET A 306 -92.34 -31.94 -26.85
CA MET A 306 -92.33 -33.40 -26.99
C MET A 306 -91.06 -33.98 -26.35
N SER A 307 -91.21 -35.02 -25.53
CA SER A 307 -90.10 -35.68 -24.85
C SER A 307 -90.41 -37.16 -24.61
N THR A 308 -89.37 -38.00 -24.51
CA THR A 308 -89.52 -39.38 -24.02
C THR A 308 -89.58 -39.45 -22.50
N SER A 309 -89.30 -38.34 -21.79
CA SER A 309 -89.38 -38.26 -20.33
C SER A 309 -90.82 -38.08 -19.83
N SER A 310 -91.18 -38.87 -18.82
CA SER A 310 -92.44 -38.71 -18.09
C SER A 310 -92.42 -37.51 -17.14
N VAL A 311 -91.27 -36.89 -16.90
CA VAL A 311 -91.14 -35.74 -16.00
C VAL A 311 -91.68 -34.47 -16.66
N SER A 312 -92.44 -33.67 -15.91
CA SER A 312 -92.98 -32.40 -16.41
C SER A 312 -91.86 -31.37 -16.64
N PRO A 313 -91.86 -30.63 -17.77
CA PRO A 313 -90.93 -29.52 -17.97
C PRO A 313 -90.98 -28.50 -16.82
N GLN A 314 -92.10 -28.43 -16.09
CA GLN A 314 -92.28 -27.62 -14.88
C GLN A 314 -91.18 -27.85 -13.83
N THR A 315 -90.75 -29.10 -13.62
CA THR A 315 -89.78 -29.41 -12.56
C THR A 315 -88.39 -28.90 -12.88
N THR A 316 -88.03 -28.89 -14.17
CA THR A 316 -86.67 -28.56 -14.63
C THR A 316 -86.56 -27.10 -15.03
N PHE A 317 -87.53 -26.61 -15.78
CA PHE A 317 -87.49 -25.30 -16.43
C PHE A 317 -88.49 -24.28 -15.83
N GLY A 318 -89.41 -24.72 -14.97
CA GLY A 318 -90.50 -23.89 -14.46
C GLY A 318 -91.68 -23.78 -15.42
N GLY A 319 -92.52 -22.76 -15.24
CA GLY A 319 -93.80 -22.63 -15.94
C GLY A 319 -94.84 -23.66 -15.50
N THR A 320 -96.02 -23.63 -16.10
CA THR A 320 -97.11 -24.59 -15.84
C THR A 320 -97.37 -25.40 -17.10
N TRP A 321 -97.43 -26.73 -16.97
CA TRP A 321 -97.51 -27.65 -18.09
C TRP A 321 -98.54 -28.74 -17.82
N ILE A 322 -99.31 -29.09 -18.86
CA ILE A 322 -100.29 -30.18 -18.82
C ILE A 322 -99.97 -31.23 -19.89
N ARG A 323 -100.34 -32.49 -19.66
CA ARG A 323 -100.28 -33.52 -20.71
C ARG A 323 -101.22 -33.13 -21.83
N TRP A 324 -100.76 -33.26 -23.07
CA TRP A 324 -101.51 -32.91 -24.26
C TRP A 324 -101.55 -34.07 -25.25
N GLY A 325 -102.69 -34.27 -25.93
CA GLY A 325 -102.78 -35.24 -27.02
C GLY A 325 -102.60 -36.72 -26.63
N ASN A 326 -102.86 -37.12 -25.38
CA ASN A 326 -102.72 -38.52 -24.95
C ASN A 326 -103.48 -39.48 -25.88
N GLY A 327 -102.75 -40.46 -26.44
CA GLY A 327 -103.30 -41.47 -27.36
C GLY A 327 -103.73 -40.94 -28.73
N ARG A 328 -103.27 -39.75 -29.11
CA ARG A 328 -103.62 -39.06 -30.37
C ARG A 328 -102.36 -38.62 -31.12
N VAL A 329 -102.50 -38.42 -32.42
CA VAL A 329 -101.45 -37.86 -33.29
C VAL A 329 -101.79 -36.39 -33.61
N PRO A 330 -100.85 -35.45 -33.51
CA PRO A 330 -101.11 -34.05 -33.87
C PRO A 330 -101.41 -33.91 -35.36
N VAL A 331 -102.49 -33.20 -35.68
CA VAL A 331 -102.83 -32.80 -37.06
C VAL A 331 -102.79 -31.28 -37.13
N GLY A 332 -102.17 -30.74 -38.18
CA GLY A 332 -102.11 -29.30 -38.40
C GLY A 332 -103.50 -28.72 -38.59
N VAL A 333 -103.79 -27.61 -37.93
CA VAL A 333 -105.07 -26.90 -38.11
C VAL A 333 -105.12 -26.34 -39.53
N ASN A 334 -106.19 -26.66 -40.24
CA ASN A 334 -106.54 -26.08 -41.53
C ASN A 334 -107.87 -25.35 -41.37
N THR A 335 -107.83 -24.03 -41.24
CA THR A 335 -109.02 -23.19 -40.98
C THR A 335 -110.07 -23.26 -42.09
N SER A 336 -109.71 -23.76 -43.27
CA SER A 336 -110.62 -23.93 -44.41
C SER A 336 -111.29 -25.32 -44.46
N ASP A 337 -110.91 -26.24 -43.57
CA ASP A 337 -111.41 -27.61 -43.51
C ASP A 337 -112.48 -27.78 -42.42
N SER A 338 -113.56 -28.53 -42.66
CA SER A 338 -114.63 -28.68 -41.66
C SER A 338 -114.21 -29.52 -40.45
N ASP A 339 -113.30 -30.47 -40.63
CA ASP A 339 -112.88 -31.44 -39.64
C ASP A 339 -111.69 -30.96 -38.81
N PHE A 340 -110.78 -30.17 -39.40
CA PHE A 340 -109.54 -29.70 -38.76
C PHE A 340 -109.41 -28.16 -38.62
N ASN A 341 -110.52 -27.42 -38.55
CA ASN A 341 -110.53 -25.93 -38.50
C ASN A 341 -110.18 -25.26 -37.16
N ALA A 342 -110.10 -26.00 -36.06
CA ALA A 342 -109.87 -25.41 -34.75
C ALA A 342 -108.78 -26.16 -33.99
N VAL A 343 -108.00 -25.44 -33.20
CA VAL A 343 -107.02 -26.04 -32.29
C VAL A 343 -107.72 -26.95 -31.30
N GLU A 344 -107.08 -28.08 -30.96
CA GLU A 344 -107.53 -29.03 -29.94
C GLU A 344 -108.87 -29.73 -30.21
N LYS A 345 -109.41 -29.61 -31.43
CA LYS A 345 -110.51 -30.47 -31.86
C LYS A 345 -110.04 -31.92 -31.89
N THR A 346 -110.87 -32.83 -31.35
CA THR A 346 -110.54 -34.25 -31.26
C THR A 346 -111.44 -35.08 -32.15
N GLY A 347 -110.89 -36.16 -32.71
CA GLY A 347 -111.64 -37.13 -33.49
C GLY A 347 -110.78 -38.36 -33.79
N GLY A 348 -111.22 -39.18 -34.72
CA GLY A 348 -110.56 -40.42 -35.13
C GLY A 348 -110.99 -41.62 -34.30
N ASN A 349 -111.01 -42.78 -34.96
CA ASN A 349 -111.28 -44.08 -34.34
C ASN A 349 -110.07 -44.98 -34.55
N LYS A 350 -109.81 -45.87 -33.58
CA LYS A 350 -108.77 -46.89 -33.75
C LYS A 350 -109.19 -48.02 -34.69
N LYS A 351 -110.50 -48.25 -34.77
CA LYS A 351 -111.13 -49.38 -35.42
C LYS A 351 -112.34 -48.89 -36.20
N ASN A 352 -112.65 -49.55 -37.31
CA ASN A 352 -113.89 -49.33 -38.07
C ASN A 352 -114.59 -50.66 -38.29
N THR A 353 -115.92 -50.65 -38.22
CA THR A 353 -116.76 -51.83 -38.43
C THR A 353 -117.55 -51.66 -39.71
N HIS A 354 -117.38 -52.59 -40.65
CA HIS A 354 -118.11 -52.60 -41.91
C HIS A 354 -119.24 -53.62 -41.86
N HIS A 355 -120.47 -53.19 -42.18
CA HIS A 355 -121.64 -54.06 -42.31
C HIS A 355 -121.97 -54.25 -43.80
N HIS A 356 -122.08 -55.50 -44.24
CA HIS A 356 -122.48 -55.84 -45.59
C HIS A 356 -123.88 -56.45 -45.59
N LEU A 357 -124.74 -56.02 -46.51
CA LEU A 357 -126.05 -56.61 -46.75
C LEU A 357 -126.05 -57.23 -48.16
N GLN A 358 -126.13 -58.55 -48.27
CA GLN A 358 -126.17 -59.25 -49.57
C GLN A 358 -127.60 -59.67 -49.91
N THR A 359 -128.05 -59.38 -51.13
CA THR A 359 -129.41 -59.72 -51.59
C THR A 359 -129.46 -60.90 -52.56
N CYS A 360 -128.30 -61.45 -52.92
CA CYS A 360 -128.14 -62.68 -53.67
C CYS A 360 -126.91 -63.42 -53.15
N SER A 361 -127.01 -64.73 -53.04
CA SER A 361 -125.93 -65.62 -52.60
C SER A 361 -125.91 -66.87 -53.50
N PHE A 362 -124.81 -67.60 -53.49
CA PHE A 362 -124.70 -68.91 -54.12
C PHE A 362 -124.34 -69.92 -53.03
N ASP A 363 -125.01 -71.06 -52.99
CA ASP A 363 -124.64 -72.19 -52.12
C ASP A 363 -124.51 -73.43 -52.99
N GLY A 364 -123.26 -73.89 -53.19
CA GLY A 364 -122.92 -74.90 -54.18
C GLY A 364 -123.32 -74.50 -55.60
N ASP A 365 -124.04 -75.39 -56.29
CA ASP A 365 -124.51 -75.17 -57.67
C ASP A 365 -125.83 -74.39 -57.76
N GLN A 366 -126.33 -73.85 -56.63
CA GLN A 366 -127.61 -73.15 -56.56
C GLN A 366 -127.45 -71.67 -56.25
N ALA A 367 -128.15 -70.84 -57.04
CA ALA A 367 -128.24 -69.40 -56.82
C ALA A 367 -129.49 -69.08 -55.99
N TYR A 368 -129.31 -68.33 -54.90
CA TYR A 368 -130.36 -67.85 -54.01
C TYR A 368 -130.52 -66.34 -54.17
N MET A 369 -131.76 -65.89 -54.30
CA MET A 369 -132.10 -64.47 -54.33
C MET A 369 -133.15 -64.21 -53.26
N THR A 370 -132.90 -63.26 -52.35
CA THR A 370 -133.85 -62.97 -51.29
C THR A 370 -134.94 -62.00 -51.77
N ALA A 371 -136.20 -62.43 -51.71
CA ALA A 371 -137.36 -61.59 -51.98
C ALA A 371 -137.80 -60.88 -50.69
N SER A 372 -137.05 -59.86 -50.28
CA SER A 372 -137.43 -59.03 -49.12
C SER A 372 -138.34 -57.87 -49.55
N PRO A 373 -139.55 -57.71 -48.98
CA PRO A 373 -140.43 -56.59 -49.28
C PRO A 373 -139.93 -55.24 -48.74
N ASN A 374 -138.88 -55.22 -47.92
CA ASN A 374 -138.33 -54.03 -47.26
C ASN A 374 -136.97 -53.63 -47.86
N THR A 375 -136.96 -53.09 -49.08
CA THR A 375 -135.71 -52.62 -49.72
C THR A 375 -135.43 -51.15 -49.38
N SER A 376 -134.22 -50.85 -48.89
CA SER A 376 -133.81 -49.49 -48.49
C SER A 376 -133.39 -48.58 -49.66
N ARG A 377 -133.32 -49.13 -50.89
CA ARG A 377 -132.87 -48.40 -52.08
C ARG A 377 -133.56 -48.96 -53.34
N VAL A 378 -134.38 -48.15 -54.00
CA VAL A 378 -135.08 -48.50 -55.26
C VAL A 378 -134.39 -47.79 -56.42
N ILE A 379 -134.04 -48.54 -57.48
CA ILE A 379 -133.38 -48.01 -58.68
C ILE A 379 -134.19 -48.47 -59.91
N ASN A 380 -134.55 -47.55 -60.80
CA ASN A 380 -135.29 -47.88 -62.03
C ASN A 380 -134.34 -48.43 -63.10
N SER A 381 -134.43 -49.72 -63.38
CA SER A 381 -133.68 -50.40 -64.44
C SER A 381 -134.60 -51.27 -65.30
N ARG A 382 -134.20 -51.58 -66.54
CA ARG A 382 -134.88 -52.62 -67.34
C ARG A 382 -134.66 -53.95 -66.64
N ARG A 383 -135.71 -54.49 -66.02
CA ARG A 383 -135.64 -55.77 -65.29
C ARG A 383 -136.14 -56.91 -66.17
N ALA A 384 -135.38 -58.00 -66.22
CA ALA A 384 -135.91 -59.31 -66.57
C ALA A 384 -136.44 -59.93 -65.28
N THR A 385 -137.75 -60.19 -65.22
CA THR A 385 -138.36 -60.83 -64.04
C THR A 385 -138.36 -62.33 -64.27
N ILE A 386 -137.67 -63.06 -63.40
CA ILE A 386 -137.87 -64.51 -63.27
C ILE A 386 -138.97 -64.70 -62.22
N ILE A 387 -140.11 -65.25 -62.62
CA ILE A 387 -141.18 -65.63 -61.69
C ILE A 387 -140.97 -67.12 -61.41
N PRO A 388 -140.47 -67.50 -60.22
CA PRO A 388 -140.28 -68.91 -59.90
C PRO A 388 -141.64 -69.57 -59.67
N ASP A 389 -141.88 -70.70 -60.36
CA ASP A 389 -143.13 -71.48 -60.24
C ASP A 389 -143.29 -72.15 -58.87
N ASN A 390 -142.24 -72.18 -58.04
CA ASN A 390 -142.28 -72.62 -56.65
C ASN A 390 -141.34 -71.75 -55.79
N ILE A 391 -141.89 -71.07 -54.78
CA ILE A 391 -141.09 -70.40 -53.74
C ILE A 391 -140.96 -71.36 -52.57
N GLY A 392 -139.84 -72.10 -52.51
CA GLY A 392 -139.49 -72.88 -51.33
C GLY A 392 -138.98 -71.95 -50.22
N GLN A 393 -139.39 -72.20 -48.97
CA GLN A 393 -138.74 -71.59 -47.81
C GLN A 393 -137.67 -72.55 -47.27
N GLY A 394 -136.42 -72.08 -47.28
CA GLY A 394 -135.29 -72.78 -46.68
C GLY A 394 -134.22 -71.76 -46.27
N PRO A 395 -133.37 -72.07 -45.28
CA PRO A 395 -132.29 -71.17 -44.87
C PRO A 395 -131.25 -71.07 -45.99
N ALA A 396 -131.11 -69.89 -46.58
CA ALA A 396 -129.94 -69.58 -47.41
C ALA A 396 -128.75 -69.31 -46.47
N ARG A 397 -127.61 -69.96 -46.70
CA ARG A 397 -126.39 -69.63 -45.97
C ARG A 397 -125.82 -68.34 -46.57
N GLU A 398 -125.73 -67.30 -45.75
CA GLU A 398 -124.84 -66.17 -46.05
C GLU A 398 -123.42 -66.71 -45.99
N ASP A 399 -122.66 -66.55 -47.08
CA ASP A 399 -121.25 -66.93 -47.13
C ASP A 399 -120.44 -65.89 -46.33
N THR A 400 -120.60 -65.96 -45.00
CA THR A 400 -119.88 -65.19 -43.97
C THR A 400 -119.89 -63.66 -44.13
N THR A 401 -120.84 -63.00 -43.48
CA THR A 401 -120.66 -61.59 -43.08
C THR A 401 -120.64 -61.51 -41.56
N TYR A 402 -119.43 -61.51 -40.99
CA TYR A 402 -119.19 -61.03 -39.64
C TYR A 402 -118.86 -59.54 -39.72
N ASP A 403 -119.25 -58.78 -38.71
CA ASP A 403 -118.72 -57.43 -38.45
C ASP A 403 -117.19 -57.53 -38.40
N THR A 404 -116.53 -57.27 -39.51
CA THR A 404 -115.07 -57.30 -39.58
C THR A 404 -114.58 -55.96 -39.06
N GLU A 405 -114.06 -55.98 -37.84
CA GLU A 405 -113.41 -54.83 -37.25
C GLU A 405 -112.02 -54.68 -37.88
N ILE A 406 -111.81 -53.59 -38.61
CA ILE A 406 -110.55 -53.28 -39.28
C ILE A 406 -109.76 -52.31 -38.39
N ASP A 407 -108.50 -52.65 -38.10
CA ASP A 407 -107.57 -51.74 -37.42
C ASP A 407 -107.16 -50.59 -38.36
N LEU A 408 -107.37 -49.37 -37.90
CA LEU A 408 -107.03 -48.14 -38.63
C LEU A 408 -105.70 -47.53 -38.14
N MET A 409 -105.02 -48.15 -37.18
CA MET A 409 -103.76 -47.66 -36.63
C MET A 409 -102.59 -47.91 -37.59
N ASN A 410 -102.01 -46.83 -38.12
CA ASN A 410 -100.70 -46.88 -38.78
C ASN A 410 -99.59 -47.21 -37.75
N PRO A 411 -98.43 -47.75 -38.15
CA PRO A 411 -97.29 -47.92 -37.25
C PRO A 411 -96.95 -46.60 -36.51
N TYR A 412 -96.81 -46.65 -35.18
CA TYR A 412 -96.57 -45.47 -34.35
C TYR A 412 -95.50 -45.71 -33.27
N ILE A 413 -94.88 -44.62 -32.81
CA ILE A 413 -94.05 -44.56 -31.59
C ILE A 413 -94.66 -43.55 -30.63
N THR A 414 -94.60 -43.84 -29.33
CA THR A 414 -95.20 -42.97 -28.30
C THR A 414 -94.15 -42.08 -27.66
N CYS A 415 -94.53 -40.82 -27.40
CA CYS A 415 -93.77 -39.89 -26.58
C CYS A 415 -94.74 -39.07 -25.73
N TYR A 416 -94.20 -38.38 -24.72
CA TYR A 416 -94.97 -37.45 -23.93
C TYR A 416 -95.01 -36.08 -24.59
N MET A 417 -96.21 -35.60 -24.88
CA MET A 417 -96.44 -34.24 -25.35
C MET A 417 -97.00 -33.40 -24.20
N TRP A 418 -96.38 -32.26 -23.95
CA TRP A 418 -96.75 -31.32 -22.91
C TRP A 418 -97.16 -29.99 -23.53
N LYS A 419 -98.31 -29.44 -23.13
CA LYS A 419 -98.73 -28.09 -23.48
C LYS A 419 -98.40 -27.14 -22.34
N ARG A 420 -97.74 -26.03 -22.65
CA ARG A 420 -97.53 -24.96 -21.67
C ARG A 420 -98.81 -24.15 -21.48
N THR A 421 -99.25 -23.96 -20.24
CA THR A 421 -100.47 -23.21 -19.89
C THR A 421 -100.20 -21.90 -19.15
N ALA A 422 -99.05 -21.76 -18.50
CA ALA A 422 -98.56 -20.50 -17.90
C ALA A 422 -97.03 -20.43 -17.88
#